data_AF-A0A7C5MH93-F1
#
_entry.id   AF-A0A7C5MH93-F1
#
_cell.length_a   1.000
_cell.length_b   1.000
_cell.length_c   1.000
_cell.angle_alpha   90.00
_cell.angle_beta   90.00
_cell.angle_gamma   90.00
#
_symmetry.space_group_name_H-M   'P 1'
#
loop_
_entity.id
_entity.type
_entity.pdbx_description
1 polymer ?
#
loop_
_entity_poly.entity_id
_entity_poly.type
_entity_poly.pdbx_seq_one_letter_code
_entity_poly.pdbx_strand_id
1 'polypeptide(L)'
;MRGTKFAVVLLLALGCKAAQVRPDQLAMARLEAVAKAHAQDTQYVVRWNPAPCECPPFEVLLDNVWYRVFLEPQQPFGPVEKLQAELEEAGAKGDIAATRQVTGRLSKGVRLAKTRAPCLVLKIVEQP
;
A
#
# COMPACT_ATOMS: atom_id res chain seq x y z
N MET A 1 51.85 -45.02 -25.28
CA MET A 1 50.98 -44.29 -26.24
C MET A 1 49.64 -44.04 -25.56
N ARG A 2 49.50 -42.95 -24.80
CA ARG A 2 48.77 -41.70 -25.13
C ARG A 2 47.39 -41.94 -25.76
N GLY A 3 46.35 -41.58 -25.01
CA GLY A 3 44.96 -41.57 -25.46
C GLY A 3 44.01 -40.97 -24.43
N THR A 4 44.32 -39.77 -23.94
CA THR A 4 43.46 -39.00 -23.03
C THR A 4 42.18 -38.59 -23.78
N LYS A 5 41.03 -39.16 -23.44
CA LYS A 5 39.73 -38.70 -23.94
C LYS A 5 39.12 -37.76 -22.89
N PHE A 6 39.29 -36.46 -23.12
CA PHE A 6 38.56 -35.40 -22.44
C PHE A 6 37.09 -35.50 -22.87
N ALA A 7 36.22 -35.96 -21.96
CA ALA A 7 34.78 -35.78 -22.13
C ALA A 7 34.44 -34.35 -21.67
N VAL A 8 34.17 -33.50 -22.65
CA VAL A 8 33.76 -32.11 -22.48
C VAL A 8 32.42 -32.07 -21.74
N VAL A 9 32.40 -31.37 -20.61
CA VAL A 9 31.22 -31.05 -19.82
C VAL A 9 30.31 -30.14 -20.64
N LEU A 10 29.17 -30.67 -21.09
CA LEU A 10 28.13 -29.91 -21.79
C LEU A 10 27.28 -29.13 -20.77
N LEU A 11 27.82 -28.04 -20.24
CA LEU A 11 27.07 -27.02 -19.48
C LEU A 11 26.49 -26.00 -20.46
N LEU A 12 25.41 -26.35 -21.14
CA LEU A 12 24.68 -25.41 -22.00
C LEU A 12 23.34 -25.03 -21.36
N ALA A 13 23.39 -23.87 -20.70
CA ALA A 13 22.38 -22.83 -20.82
C ALA A 13 20.93 -23.19 -20.43
N LEU A 14 20.71 -23.46 -19.14
CA LEU A 14 19.51 -22.93 -18.50
C LEU A 14 19.70 -21.41 -18.39
N GLY A 15 19.47 -20.72 -19.50
CA GLY A 15 19.36 -19.27 -19.49
C GLY A 15 18.22 -18.90 -18.56
N CYS A 16 18.55 -18.40 -17.37
CA CYS A 16 17.64 -17.64 -16.55
C CYS A 16 17.21 -16.39 -17.35
N LYS A 17 16.25 -16.55 -18.27
CA LYS A 17 15.41 -15.44 -18.71
C LYS A 17 14.53 -15.08 -17.51
N ALA A 18 15.13 -14.42 -16.52
CA ALA A 18 14.36 -13.70 -15.52
C ALA A 18 13.55 -12.67 -16.30
N ALA A 19 12.24 -12.89 -16.43
CA ALA A 19 11.33 -11.89 -16.96
C ALA A 19 11.57 -10.62 -16.14
N GLN A 20 12.06 -9.57 -16.78
CA GLN A 20 12.39 -8.32 -16.11
C GLN A 20 11.08 -7.68 -15.67
N VAL A 21 10.68 -7.96 -14.42
CA VAL A 21 9.45 -7.42 -13.83
C VAL A 21 9.58 -5.91 -13.82
N ARG A 22 8.59 -5.22 -14.40
CA ARG A 22 8.64 -3.76 -14.48
C ARG A 22 8.52 -3.18 -13.05
N PRO A 23 9.20 -2.06 -12.74
CA PRO A 23 9.19 -1.50 -11.39
C PRO A 23 7.78 -1.19 -10.84
N ASP A 24 6.85 -0.79 -11.70
CA ASP A 24 5.44 -0.55 -11.37
C ASP A 24 4.72 -1.83 -10.92
N GLN A 25 4.95 -2.94 -11.62
CA GLN A 25 4.39 -4.25 -11.27
C GLN A 25 4.93 -4.75 -9.93
N LEU A 26 6.21 -4.52 -9.67
CA LEU A 26 6.82 -4.86 -8.39
C LEU A 26 6.25 -4.02 -7.25
N ALA A 27 6.05 -2.72 -7.46
CA ALA A 27 5.44 -1.83 -6.47
C ALA A 27 3.99 -2.25 -6.14
N MET A 28 3.19 -2.57 -7.17
CA MET A 28 1.83 -3.11 -6.97
C MET A 28 1.84 -4.42 -6.19
N ALA A 29 2.66 -5.39 -6.60
CA ALA A 29 2.70 -6.71 -5.97
C ALA A 29 3.12 -6.63 -4.48
N ARG A 30 4.06 -5.75 -4.15
CA ARG A 30 4.46 -5.50 -2.76
C ARG A 30 3.32 -4.92 -1.94
N LEU A 31 2.63 -3.92 -2.48
CA LEU A 31 1.54 -3.28 -1.75
C LEU A 31 0.32 -4.20 -1.62
N GLU A 32 0.04 -5.06 -2.60
CA GLU A 32 -0.97 -6.11 -2.49
C GLU A 32 -0.61 -7.17 -1.44
N ALA A 33 0.68 -7.51 -1.29
CA ALA A 33 1.12 -8.43 -0.25
C ALA A 33 0.88 -7.84 1.15
N VAL A 34 1.20 -6.56 1.36
CA VAL A 34 0.87 -5.82 2.59
C VAL A 34 -0.64 -5.82 2.82
N ALA A 35 -1.42 -5.48 1.80
CA ALA A 35 -2.87 -5.45 1.87
C ALA A 35 -3.48 -6.79 2.30
N LYS A 36 -2.94 -7.90 1.78
CA LYS A 36 -3.36 -9.27 2.12
C LYS A 36 -2.97 -9.66 3.55
N ALA A 37 -1.77 -9.28 4.00
CA ALA A 37 -1.28 -9.57 5.34
C ALA A 37 -2.18 -8.96 6.43
N HIS A 38 -2.65 -7.73 6.19
CA HIS A 38 -3.50 -6.97 7.13
C HIS A 38 -5.00 -7.02 6.82
N ALA A 39 -5.44 -7.89 5.90
CA ALA A 39 -6.84 -7.95 5.46
C ALA A 39 -7.83 -8.47 6.50
N GLN A 40 -7.33 -9.09 7.57
CA GLN A 40 -8.13 -9.63 8.69
C GLN A 40 -8.13 -8.72 9.92
N ASP A 41 -7.31 -7.67 9.92
CA ASP A 41 -7.31 -6.69 10.98
C ASP A 41 -8.63 -5.89 10.93
N THR A 42 -9.05 -5.37 12.08
CA THR A 42 -10.30 -4.62 12.22
C THR A 42 -10.08 -3.19 12.70
N GLN A 43 -8.90 -2.90 13.24
CA GLN A 43 -8.53 -1.58 13.77
C GLN A 43 -7.28 -1.08 13.06
N TYR A 44 -7.32 0.19 12.66
CA TYR A 44 -6.24 0.81 11.90
C TYR A 44 -5.96 2.21 12.45
N VAL A 45 -4.70 2.61 12.45
CA VAL A 45 -4.32 3.98 12.80
C VAL A 45 -4.15 4.78 11.51
N VAL A 46 -4.89 5.87 11.39
CA VAL A 46 -4.93 6.73 10.22
C VAL A 46 -4.46 8.13 10.59
N ARG A 47 -3.77 8.80 9.65
CA ARG A 47 -3.40 10.21 9.75
C ARG A 47 -3.75 10.99 8.50
N TRP A 48 -3.83 12.30 8.65
CA TRP A 48 -3.89 13.24 7.56
C TRP A 48 -2.47 13.63 7.13
N ASN A 49 -2.15 13.44 5.85
CA ASN A 49 -0.87 13.83 5.26
C ASN A 49 -1.11 14.30 3.82
N PRO A 50 -1.59 15.53 3.59
CA PRO A 50 -1.97 16.00 2.27
C PRO A 50 -0.74 16.00 1.36
N ALA A 51 -0.84 15.32 0.22
CA ALA A 51 0.21 15.37 -0.79
C ALA A 51 -0.16 16.39 -1.88
N PRO A 52 0.80 17.15 -2.41
CA PRO A 52 0.54 18.04 -3.55
C PRO A 52 0.23 17.27 -4.85
N CYS A 53 0.58 15.98 -4.90
CA CYS A 53 0.23 15.10 -6.00
C CYS A 53 -1.18 14.53 -5.82
N GLU A 54 -1.83 14.11 -6.91
CA GLU A 54 -3.20 13.56 -6.94
C GLU A 54 -3.36 12.17 -6.26
N CYS A 55 -2.57 11.92 -5.21
CA CYS A 55 -2.67 10.80 -4.29
C CYS A 55 -3.69 11.09 -3.19
N PRO A 56 -4.26 10.05 -2.55
CA PRO A 56 -5.15 10.28 -1.42
C PRO A 56 -4.43 10.99 -0.27
N PRO A 57 -5.12 11.89 0.45
CA PRO A 57 -4.51 12.69 1.51
C PRO A 57 -4.37 11.94 2.86
N PHE A 58 -4.76 10.66 2.90
CA PHE A 58 -4.68 9.83 4.09
C PHE A 58 -3.54 8.82 4.01
N GLU A 59 -3.02 8.48 5.18
CA GLU A 59 -2.11 7.37 5.36
C GLU A 59 -2.56 6.46 6.50
N VAL A 60 -2.34 5.15 6.34
CA VAL A 60 -2.58 4.13 7.36
C VAL A 60 -1.24 3.56 7.83
N LEU A 61 -1.10 3.33 9.14
CA LEU A 61 0.07 2.70 9.73
C LEU A 61 -0.07 1.17 9.70
N LEU A 62 0.84 0.49 9.01
CA LEU A 62 0.95 -0.98 8.96
C LEU A 62 2.43 -1.34 9.13
N ASP A 63 2.76 -2.30 10.00
CA ASP A 63 4.14 -2.72 10.27
C ASP A 63 5.12 -1.54 10.53
N ASN A 64 4.69 -0.53 11.28
CA ASN A 64 5.42 0.72 11.54
C ASN A 64 5.75 1.58 10.30
N VAL A 65 5.09 1.34 9.18
CA VAL A 65 5.24 2.09 7.93
C VAL A 65 3.92 2.76 7.55
N TRP A 66 4.00 4.01 7.11
CA TRP A 66 2.84 4.77 6.63
C TRP A 66 2.60 4.51 5.15
N TYR A 67 1.40 4.04 4.82
CA TYR A 67 0.98 3.76 3.45
C TYR A 67 -0.16 4.67 3.02
N ARG A 68 -0.06 5.20 1.80
CA ARG A 68 -1.14 5.97 1.18
C ARG A 68 -2.38 5.11 1.02
N VAL A 69 -3.52 5.63 1.48
CA VAL A 69 -4.76 4.87 1.54
C VAL A 69 -5.93 5.71 1.06
N PHE A 70 -6.77 5.11 0.23
CA PHE A 70 -8.10 5.62 -0.03
C PHE A 70 -9.04 5.17 1.08
N LEU A 71 -9.74 6.13 1.68
CA LEU A 71 -10.80 5.82 2.63
C LEU A 71 -12.15 5.73 1.91
N GLU A 72 -12.97 4.77 2.32
CA GLU A 72 -14.32 4.53 1.80
C GLU A 72 -15.29 4.23 2.96
N PRO A 73 -16.60 4.56 2.84
CA PRO A 73 -17.25 5.17 1.70
C PRO A 73 -17.01 6.69 1.60
N GLN A 74 -16.89 7.19 0.37
CA GLN A 74 -16.86 8.63 0.06
C GLN A 74 -18.31 9.09 -0.13
N GLN A 75 -18.95 9.55 0.95
CA GLN A 75 -20.33 10.03 0.93
C GLN A 75 -20.45 11.32 1.75
N PRO A 76 -21.31 12.28 1.35
CA PRO A 76 -21.56 13.48 2.12
C PRO A 76 -22.02 13.14 3.54
N PHE A 77 -21.48 13.83 4.53
CA PHE A 77 -21.73 13.63 5.97
C PHE A 77 -21.39 12.22 6.48
N GLY A 78 -20.63 11.45 5.70
CA GLY A 78 -20.21 10.10 6.04
C GLY A 78 -19.05 10.05 7.04
N PRO A 79 -18.67 8.83 7.46
CA PRO A 79 -17.60 8.66 8.44
C PRO A 79 -16.24 9.18 7.93
N VAL A 80 -16.00 9.15 6.61
CA VAL A 80 -14.73 9.61 6.02
C VAL A 80 -14.60 11.12 6.09
N GLU A 81 -15.67 11.85 5.78
CA GLU A 81 -15.68 13.32 5.83
C GLU A 81 -15.53 13.83 7.27
N LYS A 82 -16.21 13.19 8.22
CA LYS A 82 -16.06 13.51 9.66
C LYS A 82 -14.61 13.31 10.12
N LEU A 83 -14.04 12.13 9.83
CA LEU A 83 -12.64 11.82 10.15
C LEU A 83 -11.67 12.80 9.49
N GLN A 84 -11.93 13.18 8.25
CA GLN A 84 -11.13 14.17 7.53
C GLN A 84 -11.11 15.50 8.26
N ALA A 85 -12.29 16.04 8.60
CA ALA A 85 -12.41 17.31 9.29
C ALA A 85 -11.69 17.29 10.65
N GLU A 86 -11.84 16.20 11.42
CA GLU A 86 -11.15 16.05 12.71
C GLU A 86 -9.62 16.05 12.58
N LEU A 87 -9.08 15.31 11.61
CA LEU A 87 -7.63 15.22 11.41
C LEU A 87 -7.06 16.51 10.79
N GLU A 88 -7.79 17.16 9.88
CA GLU A 88 -7.43 18.46 9.32
C GLU A 88 -7.39 19.54 10.40
N GLU A 89 -8.41 19.59 11.27
CA GLU A 89 -8.47 20.55 12.38
C GLU A 89 -7.30 20.34 13.36
N ALA A 90 -6.98 19.09 13.68
CA ALA A 90 -5.82 18.77 14.51
C ALA A 90 -4.50 19.22 13.87
N GLY A 91 -4.33 18.96 12.57
CA GLY A 91 -3.17 19.43 11.80
C GLY A 91 -3.07 20.96 11.75
N ALA A 92 -4.18 21.67 11.58
CA ALA A 92 -4.24 23.13 11.57
C ALA A 92 -3.85 23.76 12.91
N LYS A 93 -4.08 23.05 14.02
CA LYS A 93 -3.63 23.44 15.37
C LYS A 93 -2.15 23.15 15.63
N GLY A 94 -1.42 22.66 14.62
CA GLY A 94 0.01 22.34 14.71
C GLY A 94 0.30 20.91 15.15
N ASP A 95 -0.71 20.05 15.33
CA ASP A 95 -0.51 18.63 15.62
C ASP A 95 -0.33 17.85 14.31
N ILE A 96 0.84 18.00 13.69
CA ILE A 96 1.21 17.34 12.43
C ILE A 96 1.26 15.81 12.59
N ALA A 97 1.34 15.31 13.83
CA ALA A 97 1.34 13.90 14.16
C ALA A 97 -0.06 13.39 14.56
N ALA A 98 -1.12 14.19 14.37
CA ALA A 98 -2.47 13.79 14.71
C ALA A 98 -2.85 12.48 14.02
N THR A 99 -3.16 11.48 14.84
CA THR A 99 -3.63 10.18 14.38
C THR A 99 -5.00 9.89 14.99
N ARG A 100 -5.76 9.03 14.31
CA ARG A 100 -7.02 8.48 14.80
C ARG A 100 -7.06 6.98 14.58
N GLN A 101 -7.53 6.27 15.59
CA GLN A 101 -7.83 4.85 15.45
C GLN A 101 -9.23 4.70 14.87
N VAL A 102 -9.33 3.98 13.76
CA VAL A 102 -10.58 3.72 13.05
C VAL A 102 -10.86 2.23 13.02
N THR A 103 -12.14 1.87 13.04
CA THR A 103 -12.57 0.50 12.77
C THR A 103 -12.90 0.37 11.29
N GLY A 104 -12.45 -0.70 10.66
CA GLY A 104 -12.61 -0.85 9.22
C GLY A 104 -12.15 -2.21 8.69
N ARG A 105 -12.07 -2.29 7.37
CA ARG A 105 -11.55 -3.44 6.65
C ARG A 105 -10.66 -3.00 5.51
N LEU A 106 -9.42 -3.46 5.52
CA LEU A 106 -8.50 -3.26 4.39
C LEU A 106 -8.92 -4.14 3.21
N SER A 107 -9.01 -3.56 2.03
CA SER A 107 -9.17 -4.32 0.78
C SER A 107 -7.94 -5.18 0.55
N LYS A 108 -8.12 -6.40 0.02
CA LYS A 108 -7.00 -7.29 -0.36
C LYS A 108 -6.24 -6.82 -1.60
N GLY A 109 -6.75 -5.80 -2.29
CA GLY A 109 -6.17 -5.23 -3.50
C GLY A 109 -5.80 -3.77 -3.31
N VAL A 110 -5.12 -3.22 -4.33
CA VAL A 110 -4.67 -1.83 -4.37
C VAL A 110 -5.43 -1.06 -5.45
N ARG A 111 -5.56 0.25 -5.26
CA ARG A 111 -6.13 1.17 -6.25
C ARG A 111 -5.06 2.14 -6.73
N LEU A 112 -5.02 2.40 -8.03
CA LEU A 112 -4.14 3.42 -8.58
C LEU A 112 -4.71 4.82 -8.33
N ALA A 113 -3.88 5.72 -7.83
CA ALA A 113 -4.11 7.15 -7.89
C ALA A 113 -4.07 7.64 -9.34
N LYS A 114 -4.48 8.88 -9.59
CA LYS A 114 -4.43 9.47 -10.94
C LYS A 114 -3.00 9.57 -11.48
N THR A 115 -2.02 9.75 -10.59
CA THR A 115 -0.57 9.67 -10.88
C THR A 115 -0.08 8.27 -11.22
N ARG A 116 -0.96 7.25 -11.21
CA ARG A 116 -0.66 5.82 -11.35
C ARG A 116 0.17 5.23 -10.21
N ALA A 117 0.31 5.95 -9.09
CA ALA A 117 0.86 5.39 -7.87
C ALA A 117 -0.14 4.40 -7.24
N PRO A 118 0.27 3.17 -6.88
CA PRO A 118 -0.60 2.24 -6.17
C PRO A 118 -0.81 2.69 -4.72
N CYS A 119 -2.05 2.63 -4.25
CA CYS A 119 -2.46 2.98 -2.90
C CYS A 119 -3.36 1.89 -2.31
N LEU A 120 -3.36 1.75 -0.99
CA LEU A 120 -4.27 0.86 -0.28
C LEU A 120 -5.71 1.39 -0.35
N VAL A 121 -6.68 0.54 -0.02
CA VAL A 121 -8.08 0.94 0.15
C VAL A 121 -8.57 0.42 1.50
N LEU A 122 -8.98 1.33 2.38
CA LEU A 122 -9.51 1.03 3.70
C LEU A 122 -10.97 1.45 3.76
N LYS A 123 -11.85 0.49 3.99
CA LYS A 123 -13.28 0.74 4.21
C LYS A 123 -13.49 0.95 5.69
N ILE A 124 -13.83 2.15 6.11
CA ILE A 124 -14.14 2.44 7.50
C ILE A 124 -15.60 2.12 7.79
N VAL A 125 -15.85 1.55 8.97
CA VAL A 125 -17.18 1.33 9.50
C VAL A 125 -17.48 2.49 10.44
N GLU A 126 -18.72 2.98 10.41
CA GLU A 126 -19.16 4.07 11.29
C GLU A 126 -18.86 3.71 12.76
N GLN A 127 -18.12 4.58 13.45
CA GLN A 127 -17.93 4.45 14.89
C GLN A 127 -19.23 4.93 15.57
N PRO A 128 -19.77 4.17 16.54
CA PRO A 128 -21.02 4.52 17.23
C PRO A 128 -20.90 5.83 18.03
#